data_AF-A0A2N0XA83-F1
#
_entry.id   AF-A0A2N0XA83-F1
#
_cell.length_a   1.000
_cell.length_b   1.000
_cell.length_c   1.000
_cell.angle_alpha   90.00
_cell.angle_beta   90.00
_cell.angle_gamma   90.00
#
_symmetry.space_group_name_H-M   'P 1'
#
loop_
_entity.id
_entity.type
_entity.pdbx_description
1 polymer ?
#
loop_
_entity_poly.entity_id
_entity_poly.type
_entity_poly.pdbx_seq_one_letter_code
_entity_poly.pdbx_strand_id
1 'polypeptide(L)'
;MDQYTEADITLESEDGDKGVKGVNWPVVSAAGAVALAMVVWGLVGSESFASFAQSALNFVVTNFGWAFVLFGTVFVAFVAVIALSKFGSIRLGRVNEEPEFSSVSWIAMMFAAGMGIGLMFYGASEPLTFYRQGVPGHAEEDVNSAMASAMFHWTLHPWAIYAIVGLAIAYSTFRIGRRQLISSAFTPLIGERRAKGWLGQLIDTLAIFATVFGTACSLGVGAIQIGAGLSAAGIVESPGTWTIVGIVSVLTLAFLLSAVSGVGKGIQYLSNANMILAAILAIVVFVLGPTVAVLNLIPGSIGGYLSEFFSMASRTATNSDGEWLSSWTIFYWAWWISWSPFVGMFLARISRGRSIREFCVGVLLIPAGVSTVWFAIFGGTAITMEREGQSVWGDGSAENQLFNLLHNLPGGQVMGVVAVLLLGTFFITSADSASTVMGSMSQYGRTDAHPLVSASWGLLTALIGLTLLVSGGDDVLSNLQNVTIVAAAPFLVIVIALMFALVKDLRNDVIYLDYREQQRFARSLARERRIHREYLQREQQRARRLARRAKRHERAGGGHAADR
;
A
#
# COMPACT_ATOMS: atom_id res chain seq x y z
N MET A 1 -5.73 41.30 -16.14
CA MET A 1 -5.09 40.42 -15.15
C MET A 1 -5.09 38.96 -15.64
N ASP A 2 -5.31 38.75 -16.95
CA ASP A 2 -5.57 37.45 -17.58
C ASP A 2 -4.43 36.98 -18.51
N GLN A 3 -3.18 37.36 -18.22
CA GLN A 3 -2.01 36.98 -19.03
C GLN A 3 -1.18 35.82 -18.44
N TYR A 4 -1.65 35.22 -17.35
CA TYR A 4 -1.07 33.99 -16.78
C TYR A 4 -2.13 32.90 -16.72
N THR A 5 -2.73 32.55 -17.86
CA THR A 5 -3.27 31.19 -18.01
C THR A 5 -2.07 30.25 -17.86
N GLU A 6 -1.94 29.62 -16.69
CA GLU A 6 -0.89 28.64 -16.40
C GLU A 6 -0.89 27.60 -17.51
N ALA A 7 0.11 27.67 -18.39
CA ALA A 7 0.30 26.69 -19.46
C ALA A 7 0.24 25.29 -18.88
N ASP A 8 -0.39 24.36 -19.60
CA ASP A 8 -0.48 23.00 -19.10
C ASP A 8 0.93 22.44 -18.84
N ILE A 9 1.16 21.84 -17.65
CA ILE A 9 2.39 21.07 -17.41
C ILE A 9 2.37 19.97 -18.45
N THR A 10 3.18 20.11 -19.49
CA THR A 10 3.48 19.00 -20.38
C THR A 10 4.28 18.01 -19.56
N LEU A 11 3.68 16.86 -19.26
CA LEU A 11 4.41 15.81 -18.55
C LEU A 11 5.57 15.37 -19.45
N GLU A 12 6.76 15.12 -18.89
CA GLU A 12 7.88 14.54 -19.67
C GLU A 12 7.50 13.19 -20.33
N SER A 13 6.42 12.55 -19.87
CA SER A 13 5.82 11.35 -20.46
C SER A 13 4.89 11.65 -21.65
N GLU A 14 4.40 12.88 -21.80
CA GLU A 14 3.44 13.35 -22.81
C GLU A 14 4.06 14.25 -23.89
N ASP A 15 5.26 14.79 -23.67
CA ASP A 15 6.04 15.55 -24.68
C ASP A 15 6.55 14.63 -25.81
N GLY A 16 5.62 14.23 -26.66
CA GLY A 16 5.78 13.34 -27.80
C GLY A 16 5.78 14.06 -29.13
N ASP A 17 6.66 15.04 -29.36
CA ASP A 17 6.81 15.63 -30.70
C ASP A 17 8.21 15.51 -31.34
N LYS A 18 9.16 14.76 -30.75
CA LYS A 18 10.41 14.35 -31.44
C LYS A 18 10.88 12.95 -31.04
N GLY A 19 10.21 11.94 -31.59
CA GLY A 19 10.67 10.54 -31.60
C GLY A 19 9.96 9.66 -30.57
N VAL A 20 9.08 8.79 -31.07
CA VAL A 20 8.44 7.71 -30.32
C VAL A 20 9.52 6.91 -29.60
N LYS A 21 9.72 7.14 -28.29
CA LYS A 21 10.54 6.24 -27.48
C LYS A 21 9.73 4.96 -27.30
N GLY A 22 10.14 3.91 -28.02
CA GLY A 22 9.56 2.58 -27.95
C GLY A 22 9.79 1.92 -26.59
N VAL A 23 9.76 0.60 -26.57
CA VAL A 23 10.01 -0.21 -25.37
C VAL A 23 11.40 0.11 -24.78
N ASN A 24 11.49 0.26 -23.46
CA ASN A 24 12.74 0.36 -22.70
C ASN A 24 13.38 -1.02 -22.62
N TRP A 25 14.00 -1.45 -23.73
CA TRP A 25 14.56 -2.78 -23.87
C TRP A 25 15.53 -3.20 -22.77
N PRO A 26 16.43 -2.35 -22.24
CA PRO A 26 17.28 -2.72 -21.10
C PRO A 26 16.49 -3.18 -19.87
N VAL A 27 15.39 -2.48 -19.55
CA VAL A 27 14.54 -2.82 -18.41
C VAL A 27 13.73 -4.09 -18.72
N VAL A 28 13.14 -4.17 -19.90
CA VAL A 28 12.30 -5.31 -20.33
C VAL A 28 13.10 -6.59 -20.47
N SER A 29 14.28 -6.55 -21.10
CA SER A 29 15.12 -7.72 -21.28
C SER A 29 15.67 -8.23 -19.94
N ALA A 30 16.09 -7.33 -19.04
CA ALA A 30 16.57 -7.70 -17.72
C ALA A 30 15.46 -8.34 -16.87
N ALA A 31 14.33 -7.66 -16.70
CA ALA A 31 13.22 -8.19 -15.91
C ALA A 31 12.61 -9.44 -16.54
N GLY A 32 12.42 -9.44 -17.86
CA GLY A 32 11.85 -10.56 -18.62
C GLY A 32 12.74 -11.79 -18.62
N ALA A 33 14.06 -11.63 -18.74
CA ALA A 33 15.00 -12.75 -18.68
C ALA A 33 15.02 -13.41 -17.30
N VAL A 34 15.02 -12.63 -16.21
CA VAL A 34 14.99 -13.18 -14.85
C VAL A 34 13.66 -13.91 -14.60
N ALA A 35 12.54 -13.27 -14.94
CA ALA A 35 11.21 -13.88 -14.81
C ALA A 35 11.10 -15.19 -15.62
N LEU A 36 11.53 -15.20 -16.87
CA LEU A 36 11.53 -16.40 -17.72
C LEU A 36 12.47 -17.49 -17.19
N ALA A 37 13.66 -17.12 -16.71
CA ALA A 37 14.60 -18.06 -16.11
C ALA A 37 13.99 -18.75 -14.88
N MET A 38 13.25 -18.01 -14.04
CA MET A 38 12.54 -18.58 -12.89
C MET A 38 11.40 -19.51 -13.30
N VAL A 39 10.64 -19.15 -14.34
CA VAL A 39 9.60 -20.04 -14.91
C VAL A 39 10.24 -21.35 -15.39
N VAL A 40 11.30 -21.27 -16.19
CA VAL A 40 12.00 -22.45 -16.70
C VAL A 40 12.58 -23.29 -15.56
N TRP A 41 13.21 -22.66 -14.57
CA TRP A 41 13.79 -23.36 -13.44
C TRP A 41 12.74 -24.07 -12.58
N GLY A 42 11.64 -23.40 -12.24
CA GLY A 42 10.59 -24.02 -11.44
C GLY A 42 9.81 -25.12 -12.17
N LEU A 43 9.73 -25.08 -13.51
CA LEU A 43 9.08 -26.13 -14.29
C LEU A 43 9.99 -27.34 -14.58
N VAL A 44 11.28 -27.10 -14.87
CA VAL A 44 12.23 -28.17 -15.24
C VAL A 44 12.89 -28.80 -14.01
N GLY A 45 13.09 -28.04 -12.94
CA GLY A 45 13.77 -28.47 -11.73
C GLY A 45 13.01 -28.04 -10.47
N SER A 46 11.74 -28.42 -10.37
CA SER A 46 10.82 -28.03 -9.27
C SER A 46 11.41 -28.30 -7.88
N GLU A 47 12.01 -29.47 -7.65
CA GLU A 47 12.63 -29.82 -6.35
C GLU A 47 13.79 -28.89 -6.00
N SER A 48 14.68 -28.63 -6.96
CA SER A 48 15.82 -27.71 -6.77
C SER A 48 15.36 -26.28 -6.56
N PHE A 49 14.32 -25.84 -7.28
CA PHE A 49 13.72 -24.53 -7.11
C PHE A 49 13.08 -24.37 -5.72
N ALA A 50 12.27 -25.35 -5.28
CA ALA A 50 11.65 -25.34 -3.95
C ALA A 50 12.71 -25.34 -2.83
N SER A 51 13.77 -26.15 -2.96
CA SER A 51 14.88 -26.16 -2.01
C SER A 51 15.60 -24.80 -1.95
N PHE A 52 15.81 -24.16 -3.10
CA PHE A 52 16.38 -22.81 -3.15
C PHE A 52 15.44 -21.80 -2.49
N ALA A 53 14.15 -21.82 -2.82
CA ALA A 53 13.15 -20.91 -2.25
C ALA A 53 13.12 -21.00 -0.72
N GLN A 54 13.11 -22.21 -0.16
CA GLN A 54 13.16 -22.42 1.29
C GLN A 54 14.48 -21.92 1.90
N SER A 55 15.62 -22.20 1.27
CA SER A 55 16.93 -21.75 1.76
C SER A 55 17.06 -20.23 1.73
N ALA A 56 16.56 -19.60 0.66
CA ALA A 56 16.54 -18.16 0.48
C ALA A 56 15.57 -17.49 1.46
N LEU A 57 14.39 -18.07 1.70
CA LEU A 57 13.48 -17.63 2.75
C LEU A 57 14.19 -17.63 4.11
N ASN A 58 14.77 -18.76 4.50
CA ASN A 58 15.46 -18.90 5.79
C ASN A 58 16.55 -17.83 5.94
N PHE A 59 17.31 -17.58 4.87
CA PHE A 59 18.30 -16.51 4.85
C PHE A 59 17.67 -15.12 5.05
N VAL A 60 16.62 -14.79 4.30
CA VAL A 60 15.96 -13.47 4.38
C VAL A 60 15.30 -13.26 5.74
N VAL A 61 14.54 -14.22 6.24
CA VAL A 61 13.84 -14.11 7.53
C VAL A 61 14.84 -14.00 8.68
N THR A 62 15.87 -14.84 8.71
CA THR A 62 16.86 -14.83 9.81
C THR A 62 17.68 -13.54 9.84
N ASN A 63 18.13 -13.06 8.68
CA ASN A 63 19.07 -11.92 8.61
C ASN A 63 18.38 -10.57 8.46
N PHE A 64 17.22 -10.53 7.81
CA PHE A 64 16.50 -9.30 7.43
C PHE A 64 15.06 -9.23 7.95
N GLY A 65 14.54 -10.25 8.65
CA GLY A 65 13.19 -10.21 9.22
C GLY A 65 12.94 -8.99 10.12
N TRP A 66 13.95 -8.60 10.92
CA TRP A 66 13.91 -7.38 11.73
C TRP A 66 13.71 -6.11 10.89
N ALA A 67 14.24 -6.06 9.66
CA ALA A 67 14.11 -4.91 8.79
C ALA A 67 12.66 -4.79 8.29
N PHE A 68 12.00 -5.89 7.95
CA PHE A 68 10.58 -5.88 7.60
C PHE A 68 9.71 -5.40 8.77
N VAL A 69 9.94 -5.92 9.98
CA VAL A 69 9.19 -5.53 11.19
C VAL A 69 9.40 -4.04 11.53
N LEU A 70 10.67 -3.61 11.61
CA LEU A 70 11.02 -2.24 11.94
C LEU A 70 10.48 -1.27 10.90
N PHE A 71 10.81 -1.49 9.63
CA PHE A 71 10.44 -0.53 8.59
C PHE A 71 8.95 -0.56 8.27
N GLY A 72 8.26 -1.69 8.44
CA GLY A 72 6.79 -1.75 8.36
C GLY A 72 6.13 -0.69 9.24
N THR A 73 6.57 -0.56 10.49
CA THR A 73 6.05 0.45 11.43
C THR A 73 6.62 1.85 11.16
N VAL A 74 7.88 1.97 10.74
CA VAL A 74 8.47 3.26 10.32
C VAL A 74 7.69 3.84 9.15
N PHE A 75 7.19 3.04 8.20
CA PHE A 75 6.38 3.52 7.09
C PHE A 75 5.09 4.18 7.57
N VAL A 76 4.38 3.56 8.53
CA VAL A 76 3.18 4.14 9.14
C VAL A 76 3.50 5.49 9.79
N ALA A 77 4.53 5.52 10.63
CA ALA A 77 4.97 6.74 11.30
C ALA A 77 5.39 7.83 10.30
N PHE A 78 6.11 7.46 9.25
CA PHE A 78 6.57 8.37 8.20
C PHE A 78 5.39 9.04 7.48
N VAL A 79 4.41 8.27 7.02
CA VAL A 79 3.23 8.81 6.31
C VAL A 79 2.42 9.71 7.23
N ALA A 80 2.22 9.30 8.49
CA ALA A 80 1.53 10.12 9.49
C ALA A 80 2.25 11.47 9.72
N VAL A 81 3.58 11.45 9.86
CA VAL A 81 4.39 12.67 10.02
C VAL A 81 4.29 13.55 8.78
N ILE A 82 4.39 13.00 7.56
CA ILE A 82 4.26 13.78 6.32
C ILE A 82 2.88 14.46 6.25
N ALA A 83 1.80 13.72 6.53
CA ALA A 83 0.42 14.24 6.50
C ALA A 83 0.20 15.37 7.52
N LEU A 84 0.72 15.21 8.74
CA LEU A 84 0.58 16.20 9.83
C LEU A 84 1.55 17.38 9.69
N SER A 85 2.61 17.23 8.91
CA SER A 85 3.59 18.29 8.67
C SER A 85 3.06 19.41 7.75
N LYS A 86 3.93 20.39 7.51
CA LYS A 86 3.70 21.45 6.52
C LYS A 86 3.82 20.97 5.08
N PHE A 87 4.38 19.78 4.83
CA PHE A 87 4.32 19.17 3.50
C PHE A 87 2.88 18.79 3.13
N GLY A 88 2.04 18.45 4.11
CA GLY A 88 0.66 18.05 3.89
C GLY A 88 -0.22 19.09 3.17
N SER A 89 0.15 20.38 3.15
CA SER A 89 -0.59 21.41 2.41
C SER A 89 -0.19 21.55 0.93
N ILE A 90 0.88 20.89 0.49
CA ILE A 90 1.29 20.90 -0.92
C ILE A 90 0.25 20.11 -1.72
N ARG A 91 -0.10 20.58 -2.92
CA ARG A 91 -0.97 19.87 -3.87
C ARG A 91 -0.16 18.98 -4.80
N LEU A 92 -0.71 17.82 -5.14
CA LEU A 92 -0.19 16.86 -6.12
C LEU A 92 -0.53 17.33 -7.54
N GLY A 93 0.13 18.40 -7.97
CA GLY A 93 -0.19 19.13 -9.18
C GLY A 93 0.31 20.57 -9.12
N ARG A 94 -0.30 21.46 -9.91
CA ARG A 94 -0.07 22.91 -9.82
C ARG A 94 -0.57 23.45 -8.49
N VAL A 95 -0.15 24.67 -8.17
CA VAL A 95 -0.45 25.36 -6.89
C VAL A 95 -1.96 25.40 -6.62
N ASN A 96 -2.77 25.62 -7.66
CA ASN A 96 -4.23 25.73 -7.57
C ASN A 96 -4.97 24.69 -8.43
N GLU A 97 -4.32 23.58 -8.78
CA GLU A 97 -4.98 22.52 -9.55
C GLU A 97 -6.10 21.88 -8.72
N GLU A 98 -7.31 21.81 -9.28
CA GLU A 98 -8.44 21.13 -8.65
C GLU A 98 -8.31 19.62 -8.83
N PRO A 99 -8.88 18.81 -7.90
CA PRO A 99 -8.89 17.36 -8.07
C PRO A 99 -9.58 16.92 -9.36
N GLU A 100 -8.93 16.04 -10.11
CA GLU A 100 -9.47 15.50 -11.37
C GLU A 100 -10.77 14.70 -11.14
N PHE A 101 -10.82 13.94 -10.05
CA PHE A 101 -11.99 13.17 -9.65
C PHE A 101 -12.66 13.79 -8.43
N SER A 102 -14.00 13.75 -8.40
CA SER A 102 -14.79 14.14 -7.24
C SER A 102 -14.37 13.35 -5.99
N SER A 103 -14.56 13.90 -4.79
CA SER A 103 -14.16 13.23 -3.54
C SER A 103 -14.87 11.89 -3.35
N VAL A 104 -16.15 11.79 -3.75
CA VAL A 104 -16.90 10.53 -3.67
C VAL A 104 -16.36 9.50 -4.65
N SER A 105 -16.08 9.90 -5.89
CA SER A 105 -15.49 9.01 -6.90
C SER A 105 -14.10 8.52 -6.48
N TRP A 106 -13.28 9.39 -5.91
CA TRP A 106 -11.95 9.05 -5.41
C TRP A 106 -12.00 8.04 -4.26
N ILE A 107 -12.89 8.25 -3.29
CA ILE A 107 -13.14 7.31 -2.18
C ILE A 107 -13.61 5.95 -2.74
N ALA A 108 -14.55 5.96 -3.69
CA ALA A 108 -15.06 4.73 -4.30
C ALA A 108 -13.97 3.95 -5.06
N MET A 109 -13.06 4.64 -5.76
CA MET A 109 -11.92 4.00 -6.42
C MET A 109 -10.91 3.43 -5.42
N MET A 110 -10.68 4.08 -4.28
CA MET A 110 -9.86 3.52 -3.20
C MET A 110 -10.50 2.30 -2.54
N PHE A 111 -11.82 2.35 -2.34
CA PHE A 111 -12.61 1.20 -1.88
C PHE A 111 -12.42 0.02 -2.85
N ALA A 112 -12.42 0.28 -4.15
CA ALA A 112 -12.17 -0.74 -5.17
C ALA A 112 -10.74 -1.27 -5.21
N ALA A 113 -9.75 -0.42 -4.98
CA ALA A 113 -8.36 -0.86 -4.86
C ALA A 113 -8.09 -1.69 -3.60
N GLY A 114 -8.84 -1.45 -2.52
CA GLY A 114 -8.70 -2.19 -1.27
C GLY A 114 -9.40 -3.55 -1.24
N MET A 115 -10.35 -3.79 -2.15
CA MET A 115 -11.03 -5.07 -2.28
C MET A 115 -10.33 -5.95 -3.31
N GLY A 116 -9.94 -7.15 -2.91
CA GLY A 116 -9.26 -8.08 -3.78
C GLY A 116 -9.25 -9.50 -3.23
N ILE A 117 -8.55 -10.39 -3.95
CA ILE A 117 -8.42 -11.82 -3.63
C ILE A 117 -7.96 -12.02 -2.18
N GLY A 118 -7.07 -11.17 -1.69
CA GLY A 118 -6.58 -11.23 -0.32
C GLY A 118 -7.68 -11.18 0.74
N LEU A 119 -8.64 -10.26 0.61
CA LEU A 119 -9.79 -10.16 1.54
C LEU A 119 -10.71 -11.39 1.42
N MET A 120 -10.90 -11.91 0.21
CA MET A 120 -11.71 -13.12 0.00
C MET A 120 -11.04 -14.36 0.61
N PHE A 121 -9.72 -14.48 0.52
CA PHE A 121 -8.96 -15.61 1.02
C PHE A 121 -8.78 -15.59 2.53
N TYR A 122 -8.22 -14.50 3.03
CA TYR A 122 -7.85 -14.36 4.45
C TYR A 122 -8.97 -13.82 5.33
N GLY A 123 -10.04 -13.25 4.73
CA GLY A 123 -11.12 -12.57 5.46
C GLY A 123 -11.81 -13.43 6.52
N ALA A 124 -12.06 -14.70 6.22
CA ALA A 124 -12.58 -15.67 7.18
C ALA A 124 -11.45 -16.43 7.89
N SER A 125 -10.41 -16.81 7.13
CA SER A 125 -9.43 -17.79 7.60
C SER A 125 -8.42 -17.24 8.59
N GLU A 126 -7.95 -16.00 8.41
CA GLU A 126 -6.91 -15.44 9.28
C GLU A 126 -7.44 -15.18 10.71
N PRO A 127 -8.57 -14.48 10.93
CA PRO A 127 -9.11 -14.32 12.28
C PRO A 127 -9.48 -15.66 12.93
N LEU A 128 -10.03 -16.60 12.15
CA LEU A 128 -10.36 -17.93 12.66
C LEU A 128 -9.11 -18.70 13.09
N THR A 129 -8.05 -18.64 12.30
CA THR A 129 -6.77 -19.30 12.62
C THR A 129 -6.16 -18.70 13.88
N PHE A 130 -6.10 -17.36 13.97
CA PHE A 130 -5.58 -16.69 15.16
C PHE A 130 -6.44 -16.90 16.40
N TYR A 131 -7.75 -17.08 16.23
CA TYR A 131 -8.63 -17.46 17.34
C TYR A 131 -8.35 -18.90 17.78
N ARG A 132 -8.30 -19.86 16.86
CA ARG A 132 -8.14 -21.28 17.21
C ARG A 132 -6.74 -21.64 17.72
N GLN A 133 -5.71 -21.13 17.06
CA GLN A 133 -4.30 -21.49 17.34
C GLN A 133 -3.58 -20.43 18.20
N GLY A 134 -4.27 -19.34 18.52
CA GLY A 134 -3.66 -18.20 19.19
C GLY A 134 -2.68 -17.44 18.28
N VAL A 135 -2.10 -16.40 18.86
CA VAL A 135 -0.97 -15.67 18.27
C VAL A 135 0.15 -15.60 19.29
N PRO A 136 1.43 -15.54 18.90
CA PRO A 136 2.53 -15.52 19.85
C PRO A 136 2.37 -14.45 20.95
N GLY A 137 2.46 -14.90 22.21
CA GLY A 137 2.27 -14.06 23.39
C GLY A 137 0.81 -13.94 23.88
N HIS A 138 -0.14 -14.59 23.21
CA HIS A 138 -1.56 -14.64 23.59
C HIS A 138 -2.07 -16.07 23.64
N ALA A 139 -3.14 -16.30 24.41
CA ALA A 139 -3.78 -17.60 24.49
C ALA A 139 -4.61 -17.90 23.22
N GLU A 140 -4.89 -19.18 23.00
CA GLU A 140 -5.95 -19.62 22.09
C GLU A 140 -7.31 -19.10 22.58
N GLU A 141 -8.27 -19.04 21.67
CA GLU A 141 -9.64 -18.57 21.87
C GLU A 141 -9.76 -17.10 22.33
N ASP A 142 -8.75 -16.27 22.07
CA ASP A 142 -8.79 -14.83 22.30
C ASP A 142 -9.28 -14.07 21.05
N VAL A 143 -10.54 -13.63 21.10
CA VAL A 143 -11.18 -12.85 20.03
C VAL A 143 -10.47 -11.51 19.80
N ASN A 144 -10.00 -10.86 20.87
CA ASN A 144 -9.40 -9.53 20.75
C ASN A 144 -8.04 -9.62 20.06
N SER A 145 -7.17 -10.54 20.47
CA SER A 145 -5.86 -10.72 19.83
C SER A 145 -6.00 -11.20 18.39
N ALA A 146 -6.97 -12.06 18.10
CA ALA A 146 -7.23 -12.55 16.74
C ALA A 146 -7.62 -11.42 15.79
N MET A 147 -8.62 -10.62 16.18
CA MET A 147 -9.07 -9.49 15.37
C MET A 147 -8.02 -8.39 15.30
N ALA A 148 -7.33 -8.07 16.40
CA ALA A 148 -6.26 -7.06 16.41
C ALA A 148 -5.10 -7.45 15.49
N SER A 149 -4.72 -8.73 15.45
CA SER A 149 -3.65 -9.24 14.59
C SER A 149 -4.04 -9.18 13.11
N ALA A 150 -5.26 -9.59 12.74
CA ALA A 150 -5.76 -9.42 11.37
C ALA A 150 -5.82 -7.93 10.98
N MET A 151 -6.32 -7.07 11.87
CA MET A 151 -6.31 -5.62 11.65
C MET A 151 -4.91 -5.07 11.42
N PHE A 152 -3.90 -5.57 12.13
CA PHE A 152 -2.51 -5.18 11.97
C PHE A 152 -1.97 -5.46 10.57
N HIS A 153 -2.28 -6.62 10.00
CA HIS A 153 -1.79 -7.00 8.67
C HIS A 153 -2.49 -6.29 7.51
N TRP A 154 -3.72 -5.79 7.70
CA TRP A 154 -4.59 -5.30 6.61
C TRP A 154 -4.98 -3.81 6.67
N THR A 155 -4.54 -3.08 7.70
CA THR A 155 -4.86 -1.65 7.86
C THR A 155 -3.64 -0.74 7.65
N LEU A 156 -3.18 -0.01 8.67
CA LEU A 156 -2.27 1.12 8.45
C LEU A 156 -0.96 0.71 7.77
N HIS A 157 -0.41 -0.45 8.08
CA HIS A 157 0.89 -0.92 7.56
C HIS A 157 0.93 -1.12 6.04
N PRO A 158 0.07 -1.95 5.40
CA PRO A 158 0.04 -2.05 3.93
C PRO A 158 -0.19 -0.70 3.27
N TRP A 159 -1.18 0.04 3.78
CA TRP A 159 -1.61 1.29 3.17
C TRP A 159 -0.57 2.41 3.33
N ALA A 160 0.28 2.36 4.36
CA ALA A 160 1.41 3.26 4.48
C ALA A 160 2.48 3.00 3.42
N ILE A 161 2.77 1.74 3.11
CA ILE A 161 3.71 1.38 2.03
C ILE A 161 3.19 1.94 0.70
N TYR A 162 1.90 1.72 0.41
CA TYR A 162 1.26 2.23 -0.80
C TYR A 162 1.21 3.76 -0.84
N ALA A 163 0.95 4.41 0.30
CA ALA A 163 0.98 5.86 0.39
C ALA A 163 2.39 6.42 0.11
N ILE A 164 3.47 5.78 0.58
CA ILE A 164 4.84 6.25 0.30
C ILE A 164 5.13 6.20 -1.20
N VAL A 165 4.90 5.05 -1.83
CA VAL A 165 5.19 4.87 -3.26
C VAL A 165 4.27 5.75 -4.11
N GLY A 166 2.97 5.78 -3.80
CA GLY A 166 2.00 6.58 -4.52
C GLY A 166 2.25 8.08 -4.37
N LEU A 167 2.59 8.56 -3.18
CA LEU A 167 2.96 9.96 -2.96
C LEU A 167 4.24 10.34 -3.72
N ALA A 168 5.25 9.46 -3.71
CA ALA A 168 6.50 9.72 -4.41
C ALA A 168 6.30 9.81 -5.93
N ILE A 169 5.50 8.92 -6.51
CA ILE A 169 5.14 8.97 -7.93
C ILE A 169 4.29 10.22 -8.21
N ALA A 170 3.23 10.45 -7.45
CA ALA A 170 2.30 11.57 -7.67
C ALA A 170 3.01 12.92 -7.58
N TYR A 171 3.86 13.10 -6.57
CA TYR A 171 4.65 14.32 -6.43
C TYR A 171 5.66 14.46 -7.57
N SER A 172 6.45 13.41 -7.85
CA SER A 172 7.46 13.47 -8.91
C SER A 172 6.85 13.76 -10.29
N THR A 173 5.65 13.23 -10.57
CA THR A 173 4.97 13.39 -11.86
C THR A 173 4.15 14.66 -11.92
N PHE A 174 3.17 14.86 -11.04
CA PHE A 174 2.22 15.97 -11.17
C PHE A 174 2.75 17.28 -10.62
N ARG A 175 3.59 17.24 -9.57
CA ARG A 175 4.15 18.45 -8.98
C ARG A 175 5.42 18.92 -9.69
N ILE A 176 6.31 17.99 -10.03
CA ILE A 176 7.61 18.31 -10.65
C ILE A 176 7.61 18.16 -12.18
N GLY A 177 6.69 17.37 -12.76
CA GLY A 177 6.61 17.16 -14.21
C GLY A 177 7.52 16.04 -14.75
N ARG A 178 8.09 15.18 -13.89
CA ARG A 178 8.96 14.07 -14.33
C ARG A 178 8.12 12.91 -14.87
N ARG A 179 8.77 12.02 -15.64
CA ARG A 179 8.18 10.75 -16.11
C ARG A 179 7.55 9.95 -14.96
N GLN A 180 6.45 9.26 -15.25
CA GLN A 180 5.76 8.38 -14.30
C GLN A 180 6.50 7.05 -14.08
N LEU A 181 7.71 7.15 -13.53
CA LEU A 181 8.60 6.03 -13.18
C LEU A 181 8.98 6.13 -11.71
N ILE A 182 9.26 4.99 -11.09
CA ILE A 182 9.77 4.97 -9.72
C ILE A 182 11.18 5.55 -9.70
N SER A 183 12.02 5.24 -10.70
CA SER A 183 13.35 5.85 -10.87
C SER A 183 13.32 7.39 -10.89
N SER A 184 12.29 8.01 -11.49
CA SER A 184 12.13 9.47 -11.52
C SER A 184 12.00 10.07 -10.12
N ALA A 185 11.33 9.38 -9.20
CA ALA A 185 11.17 9.84 -7.82
C ALA A 185 12.49 9.82 -7.03
N PHE A 186 13.50 9.06 -7.49
CA PHE A 186 14.84 9.06 -6.91
C PHE A 186 15.74 10.20 -7.37
N THR A 187 15.34 10.96 -8.38
CA THR A 187 16.09 12.13 -8.91
C THR A 187 16.72 13.02 -7.84
N PRO A 188 16.06 13.35 -6.71
CA PRO A 188 16.66 14.18 -5.67
C PRO A 188 17.89 13.55 -5.00
N LEU A 189 17.93 12.22 -4.87
CA LEU A 189 19.03 11.51 -4.24
C LEU A 189 20.15 11.20 -5.23
N ILE A 190 19.80 10.65 -6.40
CA ILE A 190 20.79 10.12 -7.34
C ILE A 190 21.14 11.08 -8.48
N GLY A 191 20.36 12.16 -8.64
CA GLY A 191 20.49 13.13 -9.72
C GLY A 191 19.87 12.64 -11.04
N GLU A 192 19.53 13.58 -11.90
CA GLU A 192 18.79 13.33 -13.14
C GLU A 192 19.53 12.39 -14.11
N ARG A 193 20.86 12.53 -14.22
CA ARG A 193 21.68 11.67 -15.09
C ARG A 193 21.62 10.19 -14.68
N ARG A 194 21.61 9.90 -13.37
CA ARG A 194 21.58 8.51 -12.87
C ARG A 194 20.17 7.94 -12.86
N ALA A 195 19.15 8.78 -12.61
CA ALA A 195 17.75 8.40 -12.74
C ALA A 195 17.36 8.07 -14.19
N LYS A 196 17.93 8.75 -15.19
CA LYS A 196 17.76 8.42 -16.62
C LYS A 196 18.76 7.36 -17.11
N GLY A 197 19.69 6.90 -16.27
CA GLY A 197 20.77 5.96 -16.60
C GLY A 197 20.60 4.59 -15.93
N TRP A 198 21.72 3.88 -15.72
CA TRP A 198 21.72 2.49 -15.25
C TRP A 198 21.08 2.28 -13.86
N LEU A 199 21.25 3.24 -12.93
CA LEU A 199 20.64 3.14 -11.60
C LEU A 199 19.12 3.26 -11.67
N GLY A 200 18.61 4.18 -12.49
CA GLY A 200 17.17 4.28 -12.73
C GLY A 200 16.61 3.03 -13.40
N GLN A 201 17.31 2.50 -14.40
CA GLN A 201 16.95 1.23 -15.04
C GLN A 201 16.91 0.07 -14.03
N LEU A 202 17.88 -0.02 -13.12
CA LEU A 202 17.88 -1.03 -12.05
C LEU A 202 16.66 -0.88 -11.13
N ILE A 203 16.32 0.34 -10.72
CA ILE A 203 15.15 0.61 -9.87
C ILE A 203 13.85 0.20 -10.57
N ASP A 204 13.69 0.58 -11.83
CA ASP A 204 12.49 0.24 -12.62
C ASP A 204 12.42 -1.27 -12.93
N THR A 205 13.56 -1.94 -13.16
CA THR A 205 13.64 -3.40 -13.28
C THR A 205 13.23 -4.10 -11.99
N LEU A 206 13.73 -3.65 -10.83
CA LEU A 206 13.32 -4.20 -9.53
C LEU A 206 11.83 -3.94 -9.24
N ALA A 207 11.30 -2.80 -9.66
CA ALA A 207 9.88 -2.50 -9.53
C ALA A 207 9.00 -3.42 -10.37
N ILE A 208 9.36 -3.67 -11.64
CA ILE A 208 8.64 -4.63 -12.49
C ILE A 208 8.76 -6.04 -11.90
N PHE A 209 9.97 -6.46 -11.52
CA PHE A 209 10.20 -7.77 -10.92
C PHE A 209 9.34 -7.97 -9.65
N ALA A 210 9.36 -7.00 -8.73
CA ALA A 210 8.53 -7.01 -7.54
C ALA A 210 7.02 -7.11 -7.88
N THR A 211 6.57 -6.33 -8.86
CA THR A 211 5.15 -6.33 -9.29
C THR A 211 4.72 -7.67 -9.85
N VAL A 212 5.57 -8.31 -10.67
CA VAL A 212 5.32 -9.64 -11.25
C VAL A 212 5.11 -10.67 -10.13
N PHE A 213 6.02 -10.75 -9.16
CA PHE A 213 5.93 -11.74 -8.08
C PHE A 213 4.79 -11.46 -7.11
N GLY A 214 4.57 -10.19 -6.73
CA GLY A 214 3.44 -9.82 -5.88
C GLY A 214 2.09 -10.12 -6.52
N THR A 215 1.96 -9.88 -7.82
CA THR A 215 0.75 -10.22 -8.57
C THR A 215 0.61 -11.73 -8.73
N ALA A 216 1.68 -12.45 -9.06
CA ALA A 216 1.66 -13.90 -9.17
C ALA A 216 1.23 -14.60 -7.87
N CYS A 217 1.64 -14.07 -6.70
CA CYS A 217 1.16 -14.52 -5.40
C CYS A 217 -0.36 -14.38 -5.29
N SER A 218 -0.91 -13.19 -5.54
CA SER A 218 -2.36 -12.94 -5.51
C SER A 218 -3.13 -13.84 -6.47
N LEU A 219 -2.61 -14.05 -7.69
CA LEU A 219 -3.22 -14.93 -8.68
C LEU A 219 -3.16 -16.40 -8.25
N GLY A 220 -2.05 -16.85 -7.67
CA GLY A 220 -1.90 -18.21 -7.14
C GLY A 220 -2.90 -18.49 -6.00
N VAL A 221 -2.98 -17.58 -5.03
CA VAL A 221 -3.96 -17.62 -3.93
C VAL A 221 -5.40 -17.64 -4.47
N GLY A 222 -5.69 -16.84 -5.49
CA GLY A 222 -7.01 -16.86 -6.14
C GLY A 222 -7.30 -18.17 -6.86
N ALA A 223 -6.31 -18.77 -7.52
CA ALA A 223 -6.47 -20.01 -8.26
C ALA A 223 -6.78 -21.20 -7.33
N ILE A 224 -6.05 -21.34 -6.22
CA ILE A 224 -6.33 -22.38 -5.21
C ILE A 224 -7.73 -22.20 -4.61
N GLN A 225 -8.14 -20.95 -4.35
CA GLN A 225 -9.46 -20.66 -3.77
C GLN A 225 -10.61 -20.89 -4.76
N ILE A 226 -10.42 -20.59 -6.05
CA ILE A 226 -11.40 -20.93 -7.09
C ILE A 226 -11.52 -22.45 -7.21
N GLY A 227 -10.40 -23.18 -7.15
CA GLY A 227 -10.40 -24.64 -7.14
C GLY A 227 -11.23 -25.20 -5.99
N ALA A 228 -10.96 -24.75 -4.76
CA ALA A 228 -11.74 -25.06 -3.57
C ALA A 228 -13.23 -24.75 -3.75
N GLY A 229 -13.56 -23.57 -4.28
CA GLY A 229 -14.95 -23.16 -4.52
C GLY A 229 -15.69 -24.00 -5.56
N LEU A 230 -15.02 -24.46 -6.62
CA LEU A 230 -15.60 -25.39 -7.59
C LEU A 230 -15.88 -26.75 -6.96
N SER A 231 -15.03 -27.18 -6.03
CA SER A 231 -15.26 -28.41 -5.27
C SER A 231 -16.41 -28.28 -4.30
N ALA A 232 -16.45 -27.17 -3.56
CA ALA A 232 -17.52 -26.85 -2.63
C ALA A 232 -18.89 -26.72 -3.35
N ALA A 233 -18.90 -26.23 -4.60
CA ALA A 233 -20.10 -26.17 -5.44
C ALA A 233 -20.54 -27.52 -6.01
N GLY A 234 -19.78 -28.60 -5.81
CA GLY A 234 -20.06 -29.93 -6.37
C GLY A 234 -19.83 -30.01 -7.88
N ILE A 235 -19.07 -29.06 -8.47
CA ILE A 235 -18.78 -29.02 -9.92
C ILE A 235 -17.55 -29.89 -10.23
N VAL A 236 -16.54 -29.87 -9.36
CA VAL A 236 -15.31 -30.64 -9.52
C VAL A 236 -14.99 -31.44 -8.27
N GLU A 237 -14.92 -32.77 -8.39
CA GLU A 237 -14.46 -33.62 -7.29
C GLU A 237 -12.92 -33.55 -7.18
N SER A 238 -12.41 -33.22 -5.99
CA SER A 238 -10.97 -33.22 -5.64
C SER A 238 -10.08 -32.47 -6.65
N PRO A 239 -10.09 -31.12 -6.67
CA PRO A 239 -9.33 -30.32 -7.63
C PRO A 239 -7.82 -30.52 -7.45
N GLY A 240 -7.22 -31.40 -8.26
CA GLY A 240 -5.77 -31.57 -8.31
C GLY A 240 -5.05 -30.47 -9.09
N THR A 241 -3.73 -30.56 -9.19
CA THR A 241 -2.86 -29.58 -9.87
C THR A 241 -3.34 -29.23 -11.28
N TRP A 242 -3.82 -30.21 -12.05
CA TRP A 242 -4.32 -29.99 -13.42
C TRP A 242 -5.60 -29.14 -13.48
N THR A 243 -6.48 -29.24 -12.47
CA THR A 243 -7.66 -28.37 -12.37
C THR A 243 -7.23 -26.94 -12.14
N ILE A 244 -6.28 -26.71 -11.23
CA ILE A 244 -5.75 -25.37 -10.93
C ILE A 244 -5.05 -24.78 -12.17
N VAL A 245 -4.23 -25.58 -12.86
CA VAL A 245 -3.61 -25.19 -14.14
C VAL A 245 -4.67 -24.81 -15.18
N GLY A 246 -5.77 -25.56 -15.26
CA GLY A 246 -6.91 -25.25 -16.13
C GLY A 246 -7.56 -23.90 -15.78
N ILE A 247 -7.84 -23.67 -14.49
CA ILE A 247 -8.40 -22.40 -13.99
C ILE A 247 -7.49 -21.23 -14.36
N VAL A 248 -6.20 -21.32 -14.03
CA VAL A 248 -5.22 -20.26 -14.35
C VAL A 248 -5.17 -20.03 -15.85
N SER A 249 -5.16 -21.08 -16.67
CA SER A 249 -5.12 -20.95 -18.14
C SER A 249 -6.35 -20.24 -18.71
N VAL A 250 -7.55 -20.59 -18.23
CA VAL A 250 -8.81 -19.97 -18.67
C VAL A 250 -8.87 -18.51 -18.25
N LEU A 251 -8.56 -18.20 -16.99
CA LEU A 251 -8.54 -16.81 -16.50
C LEU A 251 -7.44 -15.99 -17.17
N THR A 252 -6.31 -16.63 -17.50
CA THR A 252 -5.21 -16.01 -18.24
C THR A 252 -5.65 -15.62 -19.63
N LEU A 253 -6.29 -16.53 -20.36
CA LEU A 253 -6.85 -16.24 -21.67
C LEU A 253 -7.89 -15.11 -21.59
N ALA A 254 -8.79 -15.15 -20.59
CA ALA A 254 -9.81 -14.13 -20.40
C ALA A 254 -9.22 -12.73 -20.19
N PHE A 255 -8.19 -12.58 -19.34
CA PHE A 255 -7.56 -11.27 -19.16
C PHE A 255 -6.73 -10.87 -20.38
N LEU A 256 -6.06 -11.79 -21.09
CA LEU A 256 -5.30 -11.44 -22.29
C LEU A 256 -6.20 -10.87 -23.39
N LEU A 257 -7.40 -11.44 -23.54
CA LEU A 257 -8.43 -10.89 -24.43
C LEU A 257 -8.90 -9.50 -23.97
N SER A 258 -9.06 -9.28 -22.66
CA SER A 258 -9.35 -7.94 -22.08
C SER A 258 -8.23 -6.94 -22.38
N ALA A 259 -6.98 -7.31 -22.10
CA ALA A 259 -5.82 -6.44 -22.25
C ALA A 259 -5.59 -6.02 -23.72
N VAL A 260 -5.80 -6.93 -24.67
CA VAL A 260 -5.63 -6.67 -26.11
C VAL A 260 -6.81 -5.89 -26.71
N SER A 261 -8.03 -6.10 -26.22
CA SER A 261 -9.25 -5.41 -26.73
C SER A 261 -9.37 -3.95 -26.30
N GLY A 262 -8.50 -3.49 -25.40
CA GLY A 262 -8.47 -2.12 -24.91
C GLY A 262 -8.93 -2.05 -23.46
N VAL A 263 -7.94 -2.15 -22.57
CA VAL A 263 -7.91 -2.02 -21.09
C VAL A 263 -8.93 -1.01 -20.51
N GLY A 264 -9.23 0.10 -21.20
CA GLY A 264 -9.97 1.21 -20.61
C GLY A 264 -11.41 0.91 -20.15
N LYS A 265 -12.27 0.42 -21.05
CA LYS A 265 -13.71 0.28 -20.73
C LYS A 265 -14.03 -1.03 -20.02
N GLY A 266 -13.41 -2.14 -20.43
CA GLY A 266 -13.67 -3.47 -19.86
C GLY A 266 -13.35 -3.55 -18.37
N ILE A 267 -12.17 -3.07 -17.96
CA ILE A 267 -11.76 -3.05 -16.56
C ILE A 267 -12.70 -2.23 -15.70
N GLN A 268 -13.14 -1.07 -16.19
CA GLN A 268 -14.04 -0.22 -15.42
C GLN A 268 -15.37 -0.93 -15.12
N TYR A 269 -15.95 -1.62 -16.10
CA TYR A 269 -17.18 -2.38 -15.89
C TYR A 269 -16.98 -3.59 -14.97
N LEU A 270 -15.93 -4.38 -15.19
CA LEU A 270 -15.64 -5.53 -14.32
C LEU A 270 -15.35 -5.09 -12.89
N SER A 271 -14.54 -4.04 -12.70
CA SER A 271 -14.21 -3.51 -11.38
C SER A 271 -15.47 -3.02 -10.66
N ASN A 272 -16.32 -2.23 -11.32
CA ASN A 272 -17.59 -1.79 -10.75
C ASN A 272 -18.51 -2.97 -10.38
N ALA A 273 -18.57 -4.00 -11.24
CA ALA A 273 -19.32 -5.22 -10.96
C ALA A 273 -18.78 -5.97 -9.73
N ASN A 274 -17.45 -6.08 -9.59
CA ASN A 274 -16.81 -6.68 -8.43
C ASN A 274 -17.20 -5.95 -7.14
N MET A 275 -17.22 -4.62 -7.17
CA MET A 275 -17.59 -3.83 -6.00
C MET A 275 -19.03 -4.08 -5.57
N ILE A 276 -19.95 -4.15 -6.52
CA ILE A 276 -21.36 -4.44 -6.26
C ILE A 276 -21.51 -5.86 -5.72
N LEU A 277 -20.89 -6.85 -6.37
CA LEU A 277 -20.98 -8.27 -5.97
C LEU A 277 -20.38 -8.52 -4.59
N ALA A 278 -19.20 -7.95 -4.31
CA ALA A 278 -18.55 -8.04 -3.01
C ALA A 278 -19.37 -7.34 -1.92
N ALA A 279 -19.96 -6.17 -2.20
CA ALA A 279 -20.85 -5.50 -1.26
C ALA A 279 -22.12 -6.32 -0.99
N ILE A 280 -22.74 -6.88 -2.02
CA ILE A 280 -23.90 -7.77 -1.87
C ILE A 280 -23.53 -8.98 -1.01
N LEU A 281 -22.42 -9.66 -1.32
CA LEU A 281 -21.97 -10.81 -0.55
C LEU A 281 -21.74 -10.45 0.92
N ALA A 282 -21.04 -9.36 1.20
CA ALA A 282 -20.81 -8.87 2.57
C ALA A 282 -22.11 -8.54 3.30
N ILE A 283 -23.07 -7.86 2.63
CA ILE A 283 -24.37 -7.53 3.21
C ILE A 283 -25.17 -8.79 3.51
N VAL A 284 -25.19 -9.78 2.60
CA VAL A 284 -25.92 -11.03 2.81
C VAL A 284 -25.33 -11.81 3.99
N VAL A 285 -24.00 -11.95 4.07
CA VAL A 285 -23.33 -12.61 5.20
C VAL A 285 -23.59 -11.85 6.50
N PHE A 286 -23.59 -10.51 6.48
CA PHE A 286 -23.91 -9.70 7.65
C PHE A 286 -25.34 -9.89 8.16
N VAL A 287 -26.33 -9.96 7.26
CA VAL A 287 -27.75 -10.09 7.60
C VAL A 287 -28.13 -11.52 7.97
N LEU A 288 -27.58 -12.52 7.27
CA LEU A 288 -27.89 -13.93 7.50
C LEU A 288 -27.00 -14.58 8.56
N GLY A 289 -25.84 -13.99 8.85
CA GLY A 289 -24.93 -14.39 9.92
C GLY A 289 -25.27 -13.73 11.26
N PRO A 290 -24.35 -13.79 12.24
CA PRO A 290 -24.55 -13.26 13.59
C PRO A 290 -24.39 -11.73 13.61
N THR A 291 -25.39 -11.00 13.10
CA THR A 291 -25.36 -9.54 12.89
C THR A 291 -24.89 -8.75 14.11
N VAL A 292 -25.38 -9.08 15.31
CA VAL A 292 -25.01 -8.37 16.56
C VAL A 292 -23.56 -8.65 16.95
N ALA A 293 -23.07 -9.88 16.75
CA ALA A 293 -21.67 -10.21 17.01
C ALA A 293 -20.75 -9.41 16.08
N VAL A 294 -21.09 -9.33 14.79
CA VAL A 294 -20.36 -8.51 13.81
C VAL A 294 -20.34 -7.04 14.23
N LEU A 295 -21.49 -6.46 14.64
CA LEU A 295 -21.56 -5.08 15.10
C LEU A 295 -20.73 -4.82 16.36
N ASN A 296 -20.70 -5.77 17.30
CA ASN A 296 -19.87 -5.67 18.50
C ASN A 296 -18.36 -5.78 18.18
N LEU A 297 -18.00 -6.54 17.14
CA LEU A 297 -16.61 -6.70 16.72
C LEU A 297 -16.04 -5.45 16.07
N ILE A 298 -16.84 -4.53 15.52
CA ILE A 298 -16.31 -3.29 14.93
C ILE A 298 -15.57 -2.43 15.98
N PRO A 299 -16.20 -1.98 17.08
CA PRO A 299 -15.49 -1.23 18.11
C PRO A 299 -14.44 -2.10 18.83
N GLY A 300 -14.71 -3.41 19.01
CA GLY A 300 -13.75 -4.35 19.61
C GLY A 300 -12.45 -4.46 18.81
N SER A 301 -12.54 -4.59 17.49
CA SER A 301 -11.38 -4.71 16.59
C SER A 301 -10.58 -3.42 16.55
N ILE A 302 -11.25 -2.25 16.49
CA ILE A 302 -10.57 -0.95 16.51
C ILE A 302 -9.87 -0.73 17.86
N GLY A 303 -10.56 -1.00 18.97
CA GLY A 303 -10.00 -0.84 20.31
C GLY A 303 -8.83 -1.78 20.57
N GLY A 304 -8.99 -3.07 20.24
CA GLY A 304 -7.95 -4.08 20.36
C GLY A 304 -6.73 -3.77 19.49
N TYR A 305 -6.95 -3.39 18.23
CA TYR A 305 -5.88 -2.97 17.32
C TYR A 305 -5.06 -1.81 17.88
N LEU A 306 -5.72 -0.75 18.39
CA LEU A 306 -5.02 0.41 18.95
C LEU A 306 -4.30 0.07 20.26
N SER A 307 -4.87 -0.82 21.09
CA SER A 307 -4.27 -1.29 22.34
C SER A 307 -2.99 -2.08 22.08
N GLU A 308 -3.03 -3.04 21.15
CA GLU A 308 -1.94 -3.97 20.86
C GLU A 308 -0.95 -3.45 19.81
N PHE A 309 -1.19 -2.29 19.21
CA PHE A 309 -0.43 -1.79 18.04
C PHE A 309 1.08 -1.87 18.23
N PHE A 310 1.60 -1.32 19.33
CA PHE A 310 3.05 -1.28 19.58
C PHE A 310 3.61 -2.63 20.04
N SER A 311 2.78 -3.45 20.70
CA SER A 311 3.12 -4.82 21.07
C SER A 311 3.40 -5.63 19.80
N MET A 312 2.44 -5.64 18.86
CA MET A 312 2.56 -6.30 17.55
C MET A 312 3.69 -5.71 16.70
N ALA A 313 3.85 -4.39 16.67
CA ALA A 313 4.93 -3.72 15.94
C ALA A 313 6.35 -4.07 16.44
N SER A 314 6.46 -4.53 17.68
CA SER A 314 7.73 -4.95 18.29
C SER A 314 7.95 -6.47 18.27
N ARG A 315 7.02 -7.24 17.68
CA ARG A 315 7.12 -8.70 17.58
C ARG A 315 8.19 -9.08 16.57
N THR A 316 9.25 -9.73 17.04
CA THR A 316 10.44 -10.15 16.29
C THR A 316 10.79 -11.59 16.66
N ALA A 317 11.68 -12.24 15.90
CA ALA A 317 12.08 -13.61 16.16
C ALA A 317 12.80 -13.84 17.52
N THR A 318 13.15 -12.77 18.25
CA THR A 318 13.76 -12.87 19.59
C THR A 318 12.73 -12.96 20.71
N ASN A 319 11.57 -12.32 20.55
CA ASN A 319 10.52 -12.26 21.56
C ASN A 319 9.23 -12.99 21.13
N SER A 320 9.28 -13.73 20.03
CA SER A 320 8.16 -14.44 19.42
C SER A 320 8.68 -15.61 18.59
N ASP A 321 7.76 -16.48 18.18
CA ASP A 321 8.02 -17.52 17.20
C ASP A 321 8.37 -16.89 15.83
N GLY A 322 9.57 -17.24 15.33
CA GLY A 322 10.07 -16.81 14.03
C GLY A 322 9.35 -17.47 12.86
N GLU A 323 8.85 -18.70 13.05
CA GLU A 323 8.10 -19.44 12.03
C GLU A 323 6.73 -18.78 11.81
N TRP A 324 5.99 -18.52 12.89
CA TRP A 324 4.75 -17.74 12.84
C TRP A 324 4.96 -16.38 12.16
N LEU A 325 6.04 -15.67 12.48
CA LEU A 325 6.36 -14.38 11.85
C LEU A 325 6.61 -14.52 10.35
N SER A 326 7.30 -15.57 9.89
CA SER A 326 7.51 -15.79 8.45
C SER A 326 6.21 -16.10 7.69
N SER A 327 5.33 -16.91 8.27
CA SER A 327 4.09 -17.35 7.62
C SER A 327 3.00 -16.26 7.61
N TRP A 328 3.07 -15.29 8.53
CA TRP A 328 2.07 -14.22 8.65
C TRP A 328 2.69 -12.83 8.42
N THR A 329 3.30 -12.24 9.45
CA THR A 329 3.67 -10.81 9.44
C THR A 329 4.71 -10.47 8.36
N ILE A 330 5.79 -11.23 8.25
CA ILE A 330 6.85 -10.99 7.26
C ILE A 330 6.34 -11.32 5.86
N PHE A 331 5.55 -12.38 5.71
CA PHE A 331 4.86 -12.68 4.45
C PHE A 331 4.02 -11.49 3.97
N TYR A 332 3.14 -10.95 4.81
CA TYR A 332 2.33 -9.78 4.44
C TYR A 332 3.19 -8.57 4.12
N TRP A 333 4.21 -8.25 4.92
CA TRP A 333 5.10 -7.13 4.63
C TRP A 333 5.81 -7.28 3.29
N ALA A 334 6.32 -8.46 2.98
CA ALA A 334 6.89 -8.74 1.67
C ALA A 334 5.86 -8.62 0.55
N TRP A 335 4.68 -9.20 0.73
CA TRP A 335 3.62 -9.17 -0.27
C TRP A 335 3.21 -7.71 -0.59
N TRP A 336 2.95 -6.90 0.43
CA TRP A 336 2.61 -5.47 0.26
C TRP A 336 3.74 -4.65 -0.35
N ILE A 337 4.99 -4.91 0.03
CA ILE A 337 6.15 -4.26 -0.61
C ILE A 337 6.22 -4.60 -2.09
N SER A 338 6.05 -5.88 -2.45
CA SER A 338 6.11 -6.33 -3.84
C SER A 338 4.99 -5.75 -4.70
N TRP A 339 3.82 -5.49 -4.11
CA TRP A 339 2.66 -4.92 -4.78
C TRP A 339 2.66 -3.39 -4.84
N SER A 340 3.49 -2.75 -4.03
CA SER A 340 3.53 -1.29 -3.90
C SER A 340 3.85 -0.49 -5.17
N PRO A 341 4.66 -0.96 -6.15
CA PRO A 341 4.83 -0.24 -7.42
C PRO A 341 3.51 -0.09 -8.18
N PHE A 342 2.75 -1.19 -8.28
CA PHE A 342 1.46 -1.25 -8.94
C PHE A 342 0.44 -0.36 -8.22
N VAL A 343 0.22 -0.61 -6.93
CA VAL A 343 -0.78 0.12 -6.14
C VAL A 343 -0.40 1.61 -6.03
N GLY A 344 0.88 1.92 -5.83
CA GLY A 344 1.36 3.29 -5.78
C GLY A 344 1.12 4.06 -7.08
N MET A 345 1.38 3.44 -8.24
CA MET A 345 1.09 4.08 -9.53
C MET A 345 -0.41 4.33 -9.72
N PHE A 346 -1.26 3.38 -9.34
CA PHE A 346 -2.72 3.54 -9.38
C PHE A 346 -3.17 4.70 -8.48
N LEU A 347 -2.73 4.69 -7.21
CA LEU A 347 -3.05 5.72 -6.23
C LEU A 347 -2.58 7.11 -6.68
N ALA A 348 -1.41 7.19 -7.32
CA ALA A 348 -0.92 8.44 -7.87
C ALA A 348 -1.90 9.00 -8.91
N ARG A 349 -2.27 8.20 -9.92
CA ARG A 349 -3.14 8.62 -11.04
C ARG A 349 -4.48 9.16 -10.56
N ILE A 350 -5.14 8.47 -9.63
CA ILE A 350 -6.47 8.89 -9.15
C ILE A 350 -6.42 10.09 -8.20
N SER A 351 -5.21 10.54 -7.78
CA SER A 351 -5.04 11.55 -6.73
C SER A 351 -4.48 12.89 -7.23
N ARG A 352 -4.46 13.11 -8.55
CA ARG A 352 -4.07 14.39 -9.15
C ARG A 352 -4.90 15.55 -8.59
N GLY A 353 -4.24 16.65 -8.23
CA GLY A 353 -4.86 17.87 -7.67
C GLY A 353 -5.19 17.82 -6.17
N ARG A 354 -5.09 16.65 -5.51
CA ARG A 354 -5.31 16.50 -4.06
C ARG A 354 -4.14 17.06 -3.25
N SER A 355 -4.41 17.52 -2.03
CA SER A 355 -3.32 17.83 -1.11
C SER A 355 -2.63 16.56 -0.60
N ILE A 356 -1.35 16.65 -0.26
CA ILE A 356 -0.59 15.52 0.32
C ILE A 356 -1.29 15.00 1.58
N ARG A 357 -1.85 15.88 2.41
CA ARG A 357 -2.58 15.46 3.63
C ARG A 357 -3.83 14.67 3.29
N GLU A 358 -4.67 15.17 2.38
CA GLU A 358 -5.87 14.45 1.95
C GLU A 358 -5.50 13.10 1.39
N PHE A 359 -4.48 13.04 0.52
CA PHE A 359 -3.96 11.79 -0.02
C PHE A 359 -3.57 10.80 1.08
N CYS A 360 -2.65 11.18 1.98
CA CYS A 360 -2.17 10.29 3.03
C CYS A 360 -3.29 9.82 3.96
N VAL A 361 -4.18 10.73 4.38
CA VAL A 361 -5.30 10.39 5.27
C VAL A 361 -6.30 9.47 4.57
N GLY A 362 -6.65 9.75 3.31
CA GLY A 362 -7.59 8.92 2.56
C GLY A 362 -7.03 7.53 2.27
N VAL A 363 -5.77 7.44 1.80
CA VAL A 363 -5.10 6.15 1.53
C VAL A 363 -5.02 5.30 2.79
N LEU A 364 -4.77 5.88 3.97
CA LEU A 364 -4.68 5.12 5.21
C LEU A 364 -6.05 4.72 5.77
N LEU A 365 -7.01 5.65 5.83
CA LEU A 365 -8.23 5.44 6.61
C LEU A 365 -9.37 4.82 5.82
N ILE A 366 -9.53 5.13 4.52
CA ILE A 366 -10.63 4.60 3.72
C ILE A 366 -10.51 3.08 3.63
N PRO A 367 -9.38 2.52 3.17
CA PRO A 367 -9.27 1.08 3.01
C PRO A 367 -9.17 0.35 4.36
N ALA A 368 -8.57 0.96 5.39
CA ALA A 368 -8.60 0.40 6.74
C ALA A 368 -10.04 0.21 7.25
N GLY A 369 -10.94 1.15 6.95
CA GLY A 369 -12.37 1.02 7.27
C GLY A 369 -13.02 -0.17 6.54
N VAL A 370 -12.68 -0.39 5.27
CA VAL A 370 -13.16 -1.56 4.49
C VAL A 370 -12.69 -2.85 5.13
N SER A 371 -11.40 -2.96 5.40
CA SER A 371 -10.82 -4.14 6.03
C SER A 371 -11.45 -4.40 7.40
N THR A 372 -11.64 -3.36 8.22
CA THR A 372 -12.33 -3.49 9.52
C THR A 372 -13.70 -4.13 9.38
N VAL A 373 -14.52 -3.61 8.48
CA VAL A 373 -15.88 -4.11 8.26
C VAL A 373 -15.85 -5.53 7.67
N TRP A 374 -14.97 -5.78 6.72
CA TRP A 374 -14.84 -7.08 6.06
C TRP A 374 -14.44 -8.19 7.04
N PHE A 375 -13.38 -7.97 7.83
CA PHE A 375 -12.94 -8.94 8.84
C PHE A 375 -13.98 -9.11 9.95
N ALA A 376 -14.68 -8.04 10.36
CA ALA A 376 -15.76 -8.15 11.33
C ALA A 376 -16.91 -9.02 10.79
N ILE A 377 -17.24 -8.92 9.49
CA ILE A 377 -18.29 -9.74 8.85
C ILE A 377 -17.83 -11.18 8.72
N PHE A 378 -16.76 -11.45 7.96
CA PHE A 378 -16.38 -12.82 7.62
C PHE A 378 -15.63 -13.52 8.76
N GLY A 379 -14.58 -12.91 9.29
CA GLY A 379 -13.82 -13.44 10.42
C GLY A 379 -14.65 -13.51 11.69
N GLY A 380 -15.45 -12.48 11.95
CA GLY A 380 -16.37 -12.47 13.09
C GLY A 380 -17.44 -13.55 13.03
N THR A 381 -18.01 -13.79 11.85
CA THR A 381 -18.94 -14.91 11.63
C THR A 381 -18.24 -16.25 11.81
N ALA A 382 -17.04 -16.43 11.26
CA ALA A 382 -16.24 -17.66 11.41
C ALA A 382 -15.94 -17.97 12.89
N ILE A 383 -15.48 -16.98 13.66
CA ILE A 383 -15.21 -17.11 15.10
C ILE A 383 -16.50 -17.42 15.88
N THR A 384 -17.62 -16.81 15.51
CA THR A 384 -18.90 -17.07 16.18
C THR A 384 -19.36 -18.50 15.93
N MET A 385 -19.31 -18.96 14.68
CA MET A 385 -19.63 -20.34 14.32
C MET A 385 -18.72 -21.34 15.05
N GLU A 386 -17.44 -21.03 15.21
CA GLU A 386 -16.50 -21.84 16.01
C GLU A 386 -16.97 -21.98 17.46
N ARG A 387 -17.34 -20.86 18.11
CA ARG A 387 -17.81 -20.85 19.50
C ARG A 387 -19.14 -21.57 19.71
N GLU A 388 -19.96 -21.64 18.67
CA GLU A 388 -21.27 -22.31 18.68
C GLU A 388 -21.16 -23.81 18.32
N GLY A 389 -19.95 -24.32 18.07
CA GLY A 389 -19.72 -25.72 17.68
C GLY A 389 -20.05 -26.01 16.22
N GLN A 390 -20.24 -24.99 15.39
CA GLN A 390 -20.47 -25.06 13.95
C GLN A 390 -19.19 -24.71 13.16
N SER A 391 -18.04 -25.23 13.61
CA SER A 391 -16.73 -24.87 13.08
C SER A 391 -16.67 -24.96 11.54
N VAL A 392 -16.13 -23.90 10.92
CA VAL A 392 -15.87 -23.82 9.47
C VAL A 392 -14.43 -24.19 9.12
N TRP A 393 -13.64 -24.64 10.11
CA TRP A 393 -12.22 -24.95 10.00
C TRP A 393 -11.92 -26.03 8.94
N GLY A 394 -12.79 -27.04 8.85
CA GLY A 394 -12.59 -28.19 7.96
C GLY A 394 -11.34 -28.99 8.33
N ASP A 395 -10.51 -29.27 7.33
CA ASP A 395 -9.19 -29.90 7.46
C ASP A 395 -8.07 -28.90 7.79
N GLY A 396 -8.39 -27.62 7.98
CA GLY A 396 -7.42 -26.54 8.20
C GLY A 396 -6.94 -25.84 6.93
N SER A 397 -7.45 -26.21 5.76
CA SER A 397 -7.16 -25.52 4.50
C SER A 397 -7.85 -24.16 4.42
N ALA A 398 -7.06 -23.08 4.28
CA ALA A 398 -7.57 -21.71 4.26
C ALA A 398 -8.48 -21.44 3.05
N GLU A 399 -8.20 -22.08 1.91
CA GLU A 399 -8.94 -21.96 0.67
C GLU A 399 -10.41 -22.43 0.77
N ASN A 400 -10.71 -23.38 1.67
CA ASN A 400 -12.04 -23.93 1.85
C ASN A 400 -12.89 -23.14 2.86
N GLN A 401 -12.26 -22.43 3.80
CA GLN A 401 -12.95 -21.84 4.95
C GLN A 401 -13.98 -20.77 4.59
N LEU A 402 -13.76 -20.00 3.52
CA LEU A 402 -14.78 -19.09 3.00
C LEU A 402 -16.04 -19.86 2.58
N PHE A 403 -15.89 -20.93 1.79
CA PHE A 403 -17.02 -21.69 1.27
C PHE A 403 -17.73 -22.48 2.36
N ASN A 404 -16.99 -23.04 3.32
CA ASN A 404 -17.55 -23.68 4.51
C ASN A 404 -18.45 -22.72 5.29
N LEU A 405 -17.98 -21.48 5.50
CA LEU A 405 -18.78 -20.43 6.13
C LEU A 405 -20.04 -20.12 5.33
N LEU A 406 -19.91 -19.91 4.01
CA LEU A 406 -21.06 -19.58 3.17
C LEU A 406 -22.09 -20.72 3.17
N HIS A 407 -21.67 -21.98 3.10
CA HIS A 407 -22.57 -23.15 3.12
C HIS A 407 -23.31 -23.35 4.44
N ASN A 408 -22.77 -22.87 5.56
CA ASN A 408 -23.46 -22.87 6.84
C ASN A 408 -24.56 -21.79 6.94
N LEU A 409 -24.67 -20.89 5.97
CA LEU A 409 -25.71 -19.85 5.93
C LEU A 409 -26.86 -20.23 4.97
N PRO A 410 -28.09 -19.76 5.22
CA PRO A 410 -29.20 -19.93 4.30
C PRO A 410 -28.88 -19.40 2.89
N GLY A 411 -29.04 -20.23 1.86
CA GLY A 411 -28.67 -19.86 0.49
C GLY A 411 -27.18 -19.96 0.18
N GLY A 412 -26.42 -20.65 1.04
CA GLY A 412 -24.97 -20.82 0.95
C GLY A 412 -24.44 -21.25 -0.41
N GLN A 413 -25.07 -22.22 -1.07
CA GLN A 413 -24.64 -22.66 -2.41
C GLN A 413 -24.63 -21.50 -3.43
N VAL A 414 -25.65 -20.65 -3.41
CA VAL A 414 -25.73 -19.50 -4.32
C VAL A 414 -24.63 -18.50 -4.00
N MET A 415 -24.40 -18.23 -2.71
CA MET A 415 -23.30 -17.35 -2.27
C MET A 415 -21.93 -17.92 -2.66
N GLY A 416 -21.73 -19.24 -2.57
CA GLY A 416 -20.50 -19.91 -2.97
C GLY A 416 -20.22 -19.72 -4.47
N VAL A 417 -21.23 -19.90 -5.33
CA VAL A 417 -21.09 -19.63 -6.77
C VAL A 417 -20.77 -18.16 -7.04
N VAL A 418 -21.44 -17.24 -6.35
CA VAL A 418 -21.14 -15.79 -6.46
C VAL A 418 -19.70 -15.50 -6.02
N ALA A 419 -19.22 -16.13 -4.94
CA ALA A 419 -17.84 -15.97 -4.48
C ALA A 419 -16.83 -16.51 -5.50
N VAL A 420 -17.08 -17.64 -6.16
CA VAL A 420 -16.24 -18.16 -7.25
C VAL A 420 -16.18 -17.18 -8.43
N LEU A 421 -17.32 -16.63 -8.85
CA LEU A 421 -17.38 -15.62 -9.92
C LEU A 421 -16.62 -14.35 -9.52
N LEU A 422 -16.76 -13.92 -8.27
CA LEU A 422 -16.08 -12.75 -7.71
C LEU A 422 -14.56 -12.96 -7.68
N LEU A 423 -14.09 -14.16 -7.31
CA LEU A 423 -12.66 -14.51 -7.36
C LEU A 423 -12.12 -14.49 -8.80
N GLY A 424 -12.84 -15.07 -9.77
CA GLY A 424 -12.44 -15.08 -11.17
C GLY A 424 -12.37 -13.68 -11.78
N THR A 425 -13.33 -12.82 -11.44
CA THR A 425 -13.36 -11.42 -11.90
C THR A 425 -12.32 -10.55 -11.18
N PHE A 426 -12.02 -10.79 -9.90
CA PHE A 426 -10.88 -10.17 -9.22
C PHE A 426 -9.53 -10.59 -9.81
N PHE A 427 -9.40 -11.87 -10.19
CA PHE A 427 -8.21 -12.37 -10.88
C PHE A 427 -7.97 -11.58 -12.17
N ILE A 428 -8.98 -11.45 -13.03
CA ILE A 428 -8.88 -10.75 -14.30
C ILE A 428 -8.55 -9.26 -14.10
N THR A 429 -9.30 -8.57 -13.24
CA THR A 429 -9.11 -7.13 -13.00
C THR A 429 -7.76 -6.80 -12.36
N SER A 430 -7.27 -7.65 -11.45
CA SER A 430 -5.95 -7.49 -10.82
C SER A 430 -4.82 -7.72 -11.83
N ALA A 431 -4.91 -8.79 -12.61
CA ALA A 431 -3.93 -9.11 -13.65
C ALA A 431 -3.83 -7.99 -14.70
N ASP A 432 -4.97 -7.46 -15.16
CA ASP A 432 -5.02 -6.42 -16.18
C ASP A 432 -4.43 -5.08 -15.67
N SER A 433 -4.79 -4.69 -14.45
CA SER A 433 -4.30 -3.46 -13.83
C SER A 433 -2.78 -3.52 -13.57
N ALA A 434 -2.27 -4.64 -13.05
CA ALA A 434 -0.83 -4.85 -12.85
C ALA A 434 -0.08 -4.87 -14.19
N SER A 435 -0.62 -5.55 -15.20
CA SER A 435 -0.06 -5.64 -16.55
C SER A 435 0.10 -4.27 -17.21
N THR A 436 -0.89 -3.41 -17.07
CA THR A 436 -0.85 -2.04 -17.60
C THR A 436 0.21 -1.19 -16.92
N VAL A 437 0.38 -1.33 -15.61
CA VAL A 437 1.45 -0.62 -14.87
C VAL A 437 2.84 -1.13 -15.27
N MET A 438 3.03 -2.44 -15.41
CA MET A 438 4.29 -3.01 -15.92
C MET A 438 4.58 -2.57 -17.36
N GLY A 439 3.57 -2.51 -18.22
CA GLY A 439 3.66 -1.96 -19.57
C GLY A 439 4.09 -0.49 -19.56
N SER A 440 3.50 0.32 -18.68
CA SER A 440 3.86 1.74 -18.51
C SER A 440 5.32 1.93 -18.09
N MET A 441 5.76 1.21 -17.05
CA MET A 441 7.15 1.25 -16.58
C MET A 441 8.14 0.77 -17.66
N SER A 442 7.73 -0.21 -18.46
CA SER A 442 8.49 -0.72 -19.61
C SER A 442 8.57 0.25 -20.79
N GLN A 443 7.83 1.35 -20.76
CA GLN A 443 7.74 2.33 -21.85
C GLN A 443 7.99 3.75 -21.33
N TYR A 444 8.98 3.89 -20.43
CA TYR A 444 9.41 5.17 -19.87
C TYR A 444 8.32 5.95 -19.11
N GLY A 445 7.36 5.25 -18.50
CA GLY A 445 6.28 5.85 -17.71
C GLY A 445 5.17 6.44 -18.58
N ARG A 446 4.92 5.83 -19.76
CA ARG A 446 3.83 6.22 -20.66
C ARG A 446 2.48 5.96 -20.00
N THR A 447 1.58 6.94 -19.98
CA THR A 447 0.25 6.84 -19.35
C THR A 447 -0.55 5.67 -19.94
N ASP A 448 -0.63 5.64 -21.27
CA ASP A 448 -1.29 4.59 -22.05
C ASP A 448 -0.27 3.61 -22.62
N ALA A 449 -0.01 2.54 -21.88
CA ALA A 449 0.89 1.48 -22.32
C ALA A 449 0.38 0.78 -23.58
N HIS A 450 1.29 0.32 -24.43
CA HIS A 450 0.94 -0.44 -25.62
C HIS A 450 0.33 -1.80 -25.21
N PRO A 451 -0.88 -2.15 -25.67
CA PRO A 451 -1.61 -3.34 -25.22
C PRO A 451 -0.80 -4.64 -25.25
N LEU A 452 0.01 -4.86 -26.30
CA LEU A 452 0.83 -6.07 -26.41
C LEU A 452 1.95 -6.14 -25.36
N VAL A 453 2.50 -5.00 -24.93
CA VAL A 453 3.55 -4.98 -23.89
C VAL A 453 2.91 -5.31 -22.54
N SER A 454 1.75 -4.71 -22.24
CA SER A 454 0.97 -5.06 -21.05
C SER A 454 0.59 -6.54 -21.05
N ALA A 455 0.04 -7.05 -22.16
CA ALA A 455 -0.34 -8.45 -22.31
C ALA A 455 0.86 -9.41 -22.14
N SER A 456 2.05 -9.06 -22.63
CA SER A 456 3.24 -9.88 -22.41
C SER A 456 3.64 -9.99 -20.94
N TRP A 457 3.50 -8.91 -20.17
CA TRP A 457 3.75 -8.93 -18.73
C TRP A 457 2.69 -9.72 -17.97
N GLY A 458 1.43 -9.58 -18.36
CA GLY A 458 0.34 -10.37 -17.81
C GLY A 458 0.56 -11.86 -18.03
N LEU A 459 0.92 -12.27 -19.26
CA LEU A 459 1.23 -13.66 -19.59
C LEU A 459 2.39 -14.17 -18.74
N LEU A 460 3.48 -13.42 -18.65
CA LEU A 460 4.66 -13.81 -17.86
C LEU A 460 4.34 -13.93 -16.37
N THR A 461 3.49 -13.04 -15.84
CA THR A 461 3.01 -13.09 -14.45
C THR A 461 2.15 -14.32 -14.19
N ALA A 462 1.24 -14.64 -15.11
CA ALA A 462 0.43 -15.87 -15.03
C ALA A 462 1.29 -17.13 -15.11
N LEU A 463 2.31 -17.15 -15.97
CA LEU A 463 3.27 -18.25 -16.06
C LEU A 463 4.05 -18.42 -14.76
N ILE A 464 4.47 -17.34 -14.12
CA ILE A 464 5.11 -17.42 -12.79
C ILE A 464 4.13 -17.97 -11.76
N GLY A 465 2.90 -17.46 -11.71
CA GLY A 465 1.86 -18.00 -10.82
C GLY A 465 1.69 -19.50 -11.02
N LEU A 466 1.59 -19.96 -12.27
CA LEU A 466 1.50 -21.38 -12.63
C LEU A 466 2.74 -22.16 -12.19
N THR A 467 3.95 -21.64 -12.40
CA THR A 467 5.18 -22.28 -11.94
C THR A 467 5.20 -22.43 -10.43
N LEU A 468 4.77 -21.42 -9.67
CA LEU A 468 4.72 -21.49 -8.20
C LEU A 468 3.70 -22.50 -7.70
N LEU A 469 2.57 -22.64 -8.40
CA LEU A 469 1.55 -23.65 -8.12
C LEU A 469 2.06 -25.07 -8.41
N VAL A 470 2.71 -25.29 -9.56
CA VAL A 470 3.22 -26.61 -9.96
C VAL A 470 4.43 -27.04 -9.12
N SER A 471 5.33 -26.12 -8.81
CA SER A 471 6.53 -26.43 -8.02
C SER A 471 6.26 -26.59 -6.52
N GLY A 472 5.11 -26.11 -6.03
CA GLY A 472 4.74 -26.22 -4.61
C GLY A 472 4.27 -27.62 -4.18
N GLY A 473 3.94 -28.51 -5.12
CA GLY A 473 3.46 -29.86 -4.79
C GLY A 473 2.18 -29.80 -3.95
N ASP A 474 2.21 -30.42 -2.78
CA ASP A 474 1.09 -30.43 -1.82
C ASP A 474 1.03 -29.14 -0.97
N ASP A 475 2.14 -28.42 -0.82
CA ASP A 475 2.28 -27.19 0.00
C ASP A 475 2.37 -25.92 -0.86
N VAL A 476 1.40 -25.79 -1.78
CA VAL A 476 1.32 -24.70 -2.75
C VAL A 476 1.38 -23.32 -2.10
N LEU A 477 0.64 -23.12 -1.00
CA LEU A 477 0.58 -21.83 -0.30
C LEU A 477 1.95 -21.45 0.29
N SER A 478 2.63 -22.40 0.93
CA SER A 478 3.96 -22.17 1.52
C SER A 478 4.98 -21.77 0.45
N ASN A 479 5.00 -22.47 -0.69
CA ASN A 479 5.90 -22.13 -1.79
C ASN A 479 5.60 -20.73 -2.38
N LEU A 480 4.32 -20.37 -2.54
CA LEU A 480 3.89 -19.03 -2.96
C LEU A 480 4.39 -17.95 -2.00
N GLN A 481 4.25 -18.16 -0.69
CA GLN A 481 4.70 -17.23 0.34
C GLN A 481 6.22 -17.07 0.32
N ASN A 482 6.96 -18.18 0.24
CA ASN A 482 8.42 -18.20 0.28
C ASN A 482 9.04 -17.38 -0.85
N VAL A 483 8.61 -17.64 -2.09
CA VAL A 483 9.14 -16.93 -3.25
C VAL A 483 8.77 -15.44 -3.21
N THR A 484 7.58 -15.11 -2.70
CA THR A 484 7.15 -13.71 -2.53
C THR A 484 8.05 -12.96 -1.57
N ILE A 485 8.42 -13.56 -0.44
CA ILE A 485 9.34 -12.96 0.55
C ILE A 485 10.70 -12.67 -0.07
N VAL A 486 11.27 -13.65 -0.77
CA VAL A 486 12.58 -13.51 -1.42
C VAL A 486 12.55 -12.45 -2.51
N ALA A 487 11.50 -12.42 -3.34
CA ALA A 487 11.37 -11.46 -4.43
C ALA A 487 11.15 -10.02 -3.93
N ALA A 488 10.50 -9.83 -2.79
CA ALA A 488 10.23 -8.51 -2.22
C ALA A 488 11.43 -7.89 -1.48
N ALA A 489 12.34 -8.71 -0.95
CA ALA A 489 13.42 -8.24 -0.08
C ALA A 489 14.31 -7.13 -0.69
N PRO A 490 14.73 -7.19 -1.98
CA PRO A 490 15.45 -6.08 -2.60
C PRO A 490 14.62 -4.79 -2.68
N PHE A 491 13.31 -4.93 -2.90
CA PHE A 491 12.41 -3.80 -3.07
C PHE A 491 12.10 -3.09 -1.74
N LEU A 492 12.22 -3.76 -0.59
CA LEU A 492 12.18 -3.11 0.72
C LEU A 492 13.20 -1.96 0.80
N VAL A 493 14.44 -2.20 0.34
CA VAL A 493 15.50 -1.19 0.32
C VAL A 493 15.12 0.00 -0.57
N ILE A 494 14.45 -0.27 -1.70
CA ILE A 494 13.93 0.77 -2.60
C ILE A 494 12.89 1.63 -1.86
N VAL A 495 11.89 1.03 -1.22
CA VAL A 495 10.86 1.79 -0.47
C VAL A 495 11.49 2.64 0.65
N ILE A 496 12.47 2.09 1.38
CA ILE A 496 13.19 2.83 2.42
C ILE A 496 13.91 4.04 1.81
N ALA A 497 14.67 3.84 0.74
CA ALA A 497 15.40 4.92 0.07
C ALA A 497 14.44 5.96 -0.55
N LEU A 498 13.25 5.55 -0.98
CA LEU A 498 12.21 6.42 -1.51
C LEU A 498 11.69 7.42 -0.47
N MET A 499 11.60 7.03 0.81
CA MET A 499 11.25 7.97 1.90
C MET A 499 12.22 9.17 1.95
N PHE A 500 13.53 8.91 1.81
CA PHE A 500 14.54 9.97 1.82
C PHE A 500 14.46 10.83 0.56
N ALA A 501 14.19 10.23 -0.59
CA ALA A 501 14.03 10.95 -1.85
C ALA A 501 12.84 11.91 -1.78
N LEU A 502 11.70 11.40 -1.28
CA LEU A 502 10.49 12.17 -1.10
C LEU A 502 10.69 13.35 -0.14
N VAL A 503 11.30 13.14 1.03
CA VAL A 503 11.59 14.24 1.96
C VAL A 503 12.52 15.28 1.33
N LYS A 504 13.54 14.85 0.58
CA LYS A 504 14.46 15.78 -0.08
C LYS A 504 13.74 16.62 -1.15
N ASP A 505 12.84 16.01 -1.90
CA ASP A 505 12.03 16.70 -2.92
C ASP A 505 11.06 17.70 -2.27
N LEU A 506 10.31 17.27 -1.26
CA LEU A 506 9.33 18.12 -0.55
C LEU A 506 9.98 19.30 0.17
N ARG A 507 11.19 19.11 0.69
CA ARG A 507 11.97 20.20 1.31
C ARG A 507 12.42 21.27 0.33
N ASN A 508 12.45 20.94 -0.96
CA ASN A 508 12.83 21.84 -2.05
C ASN A 508 11.61 22.31 -2.85
N ASP A 509 10.38 22.00 -2.42
CA ASP A 509 9.16 22.52 -3.06
C ASP A 509 9.10 24.06 -2.92
N VAL A 510 8.70 24.74 -3.99
CA VAL A 510 8.60 26.21 -4.05
C VAL A 510 7.73 26.75 -2.92
N ILE A 511 6.53 26.20 -2.72
CA ILE A 511 5.59 26.68 -1.67
C ILE A 511 6.21 26.47 -0.29
N TYR A 512 6.92 25.35 -0.09
CA TYR A 512 7.54 25.05 1.19
C TYR A 512 8.74 25.97 1.47
N LEU A 513 9.55 26.28 0.46
CA LEU A 513 10.65 27.23 0.56
C LEU A 513 10.15 28.64 0.88
N ASP A 514 9.15 29.13 0.14
CA ASP A 514 8.53 30.43 0.39
C ASP A 514 7.97 30.54 1.82
N TYR A 515 7.28 29.49 2.28
CA TYR A 515 6.80 29.40 3.65
C TYR A 515 7.95 29.50 4.67
N ARG A 516 9.05 28.79 4.45
CA ARG A 516 10.21 28.84 5.36
C ARG A 516 10.90 30.20 5.34
N GLU A 517 11.00 30.85 4.19
CA GLU A 517 11.56 32.18 4.07
C GLU A 517 10.71 33.23 4.79
N GLN A 518 9.39 33.21 4.59
CA GLN A 518 8.45 34.06 5.30
C GLN A 518 8.55 33.86 6.82
N GLN A 519 8.67 32.63 7.29
CA GLN A 519 8.87 32.35 8.72
C GLN A 519 10.18 32.90 9.26
N ARG A 520 11.28 32.78 8.50
CA ARG A 520 12.58 33.36 8.90
C ARG A 520 12.50 34.87 8.97
N PHE A 521 11.92 35.50 7.94
CA PHE A 521 11.72 36.95 7.89
C PHE A 521 10.87 37.44 9.07
N ALA A 522 9.74 36.80 9.34
CA ALA A 522 8.86 37.15 10.46
C ALA A 522 9.57 37.03 11.83
N ARG A 523 10.39 35.99 12.02
CA ARG A 523 11.19 35.81 13.25
C ARG A 523 12.26 36.90 13.40
N SER A 524 12.98 37.23 12.33
CA SER A 524 13.97 38.31 12.34
C SER A 524 13.33 39.66 12.66
N LEU A 525 12.22 39.98 11.99
CA LEU A 525 11.47 41.23 12.23
C LEU A 525 10.94 41.31 13.67
N ALA A 526 10.41 40.21 14.22
CA ALA A 526 9.94 40.15 15.61
C ALA A 526 11.10 40.37 16.60
N ARG A 527 12.27 39.80 16.33
CA ARG A 527 13.48 39.98 17.14
C ARG A 527 13.95 41.43 17.13
N GLU A 528 14.07 42.05 15.96
CA GLU A 528 14.50 43.46 15.84
C GLU A 528 13.52 44.41 16.55
N ARG A 529 12.22 44.22 16.32
CA ARG A 529 11.17 44.99 17.02
C ARG A 529 11.28 44.85 18.54
N ARG A 530 11.56 43.65 19.04
CA ARG A 530 11.75 43.42 20.48
C ARG A 530 12.99 44.15 21.02
N ILE A 531 14.13 44.02 20.35
CA ILE A 531 15.38 44.68 20.75
C ILE A 531 15.20 46.20 20.77
N HIS A 532 14.57 46.78 19.74
CA HIS A 532 14.33 48.21 19.67
C HIS A 532 13.40 48.69 20.79
N ARG A 533 12.31 47.96 21.10
CA ARG A 533 11.43 48.28 22.23
C ARG A 533 12.16 48.22 23.57
N GLU A 534 12.97 47.19 23.78
CA GLU A 534 13.78 47.05 25.01
C GLU A 534 14.80 48.19 25.14
N TYR A 535 15.42 48.62 24.03
CA TYR A 535 16.29 49.79 23.99
C TYR A 535 15.56 51.08 24.37
N LEU A 536 14.42 51.37 23.73
CA LEU A 536 13.60 52.55 24.03
C LEU A 536 13.12 52.56 25.50
N GLN A 537 12.73 51.40 26.04
CA GLN A 537 12.37 51.29 27.46
C GLN A 537 13.55 51.58 28.38
N ARG A 538 14.76 51.09 28.06
CA ARG A 538 15.98 51.39 28.84
C ARG A 538 16.32 52.87 28.78
N GLU A 539 16.20 53.51 27.62
CA GLU A 539 16.39 54.96 27.50
C GLU A 539 15.37 55.74 28.31
N GLN A 540 14.08 55.41 28.21
CA GLN A 540 13.03 56.05 29.01
C GLN A 540 13.26 55.85 30.51
N GLN A 541 13.67 54.66 30.95
CA GLN A 541 14.03 54.41 32.34
C GLN A 541 15.25 55.22 32.77
N ARG A 542 16.27 55.34 31.93
CA ARG A 542 17.45 56.17 32.18
C ARG A 542 17.06 57.65 32.29
N ALA A 543 16.25 58.16 31.37
CA ALA A 543 15.71 59.53 31.40
C ALA A 543 14.88 59.78 32.67
N ARG A 544 13.99 58.86 33.05
CA ARG A 544 13.22 58.93 34.30
C ARG A 544 14.12 58.93 35.54
N ARG A 545 15.18 58.12 35.56
CA ARG A 545 16.17 58.10 36.66
C ARG A 545 16.92 59.42 36.76
N LEU A 546 17.35 59.99 35.63
CA LEU A 546 18.01 61.30 35.56
C LEU A 546 17.07 62.42 36.03
N ALA A 547 15.83 62.46 35.55
CA ALA A 547 14.83 63.44 35.98
C ALA A 547 14.51 63.34 37.48
N ARG A 548 14.43 62.13 38.05
CA ARG A 548 14.27 61.93 39.51
C ARG A 548 15.48 62.44 40.29
N ARG A 549 16.70 62.27 39.78
CA ARG A 549 17.91 62.83 40.40
C ARG A 549 17.91 64.35 40.36
N ALA A 550 17.59 64.96 39.23
CA ALA A 550 17.49 66.42 39.10
C ALA A 550 16.47 67.02 40.08
N LYS A 551 15.25 66.47 40.17
CA LYS A 551 14.24 66.90 41.16
C LYS A 551 14.69 66.74 42.61
N ARG A 552 15.49 65.72 42.93
CA ARG A 552 16.07 65.56 44.27
C ARG A 552 17.10 66.65 44.57
N HIS A 553 17.95 67.01 43.61
CA HIS A 553 18.89 68.11 43.75
C HIS A 553 18.19 69.47 43.93
N GLU A 554 17.13 69.74 43.17
CA GLU A 554 16.33 70.97 43.34
C GLU A 554 15.68 71.06 44.73
N ARG A 555 15.11 69.96 45.24
CA ARG A 555 14.55 69.91 46.60
C ARG A 555 15.60 70.09 47.69
N ALA A 556 16.81 69.56 47.49
CA ALA A 556 17.92 69.73 48.42
C ALA A 556 18.49 71.17 48.39
N GLY A 557 18.46 71.84 47.23
CA GLY A 557 18.86 73.24 47.09
C GLY A 557 17.82 74.25 47.63
N GLY A 558 16.52 73.94 47.51
CA GLY A 558 15.43 74.79 48.02
C GLY A 558 15.29 74.82 49.54
N GLY A 559 15.84 73.82 50.25
CA GLY A 559 15.82 73.76 51.72
C GLY A 559 16.81 74.73 52.40
N HIS A 560 17.69 75.40 51.65
CA HIS A 560 18.64 76.37 52.20
C HIS A 560 18.18 77.84 52.10
N ALA A 561 17.01 78.09 51.52
CA ALA A 561 16.46 79.45 51.37
C ALA A 561 15.35 79.79 52.39
N ALA A 562 14.96 78.85 53.26
CA ALA A 562 13.93 79.07 54.30
C ALA A 562 14.51 79.28 55.72
N ASP A 563 15.83 79.28 55.87
CA ASP A 563 16.56 79.50 57.14
C ASP A 563 17.55 80.68 57.04
N ARG A 564 17.18 81.73 56.30
CA ARG A 564 17.85 83.04 56.38
C ARG A 564 16.87 84.17 56.52
#